data_AF-A0A8R2JWB6-F1
#
_entry.id   AF-A0A8R2JWB6-F1
#
_cell.length_a   1.000
_cell.length_b   1.000
_cell.length_c   1.000
_cell.angle_alpha   90.00
_cell.angle_beta   90.00
_cell.angle_gamma   90.00
#
_symmetry.space_group_name_H-M   'P 1'
#
loop_
_entity.id
_entity.type
_entity.pdbx_description
1 polymer ?
#
loop_
_entity_poly.entity_id
_entity_poly.type
_entity_poly.pdbx_seq_one_letter_code
_entity_poly.pdbx_strand_id
1 'polypeptide(L)'
;MSFDCCLKITEVELELLSDYDQLLMTEAAIRGGLTQASMRYAQANNNKVPDYDSSKPESWIAYLDATNLYGWAMCKYMPKDGFKWYEGNLDVENILKLLESSNEKSKIGFSLEVDVLYPQSLHDEHNELPYLPERMVPPGSKIKKLIANLQHKKKYVVHYMALKQALKAGLILEKVHRVLQFNQSPWLQKYIELNTKMRKNALNDFERDFFKLMNNAVFGKTMENVRSRLKMKLVSDEKTCSKLINRNTFKDITIYNENLALIHLDVDELKFDKPIYVGFAILDISKTLIYDFHYNSMVKSYGSNIQLMYTDTDSLIYYIKTSDFYADLLNNPDLLQRMDTSNLPINHPCYCVDRKKLPGTFTDETEGQAITEFVALRAKSYAYNLSGVEKIKAKGVKGHVVKNHMSLADHKQCLLWDGTTVDSDTGRGIAIKQFELFKSTGHTSSTKQYTPYRVNISLRYFKHQMKSISTVKLASNRSDDKRIVLENQINTLALGHYNLE
;
A
#
# COMPACT_ATOMS: atom_id res chain seq x y z
N MET A 1 19.75 0.16 -15.39
CA MET A 1 19.62 1.40 -16.16
C MET A 1 19.11 2.56 -15.31
N SER A 2 17.86 2.60 -14.81
CA SER A 2 17.35 3.77 -14.06
C SER A 2 18.14 4.10 -12.79
N PHE A 3 18.52 3.07 -12.01
CA PHE A 3 19.35 3.24 -10.82
C PHE A 3 20.77 3.73 -11.16
N ASP A 4 21.37 3.23 -12.24
CA ASP A 4 22.69 3.68 -12.70
C ASP A 4 22.66 5.14 -13.15
N CYS A 5 21.59 5.56 -13.83
CA CYS A 5 21.35 6.97 -14.15
C CYS A 5 21.23 7.83 -12.89
N CYS A 6 20.51 7.33 -11.87
CA CYS A 6 20.39 8.02 -10.59
C CYS A 6 21.76 8.23 -9.94
N LEU A 7 22.58 7.18 -9.83
CA LEU A 7 23.93 7.27 -9.29
C LEU A 7 24.79 8.25 -10.09
N LYS A 8 24.73 8.20 -11.43
CA LYS A 8 25.47 9.12 -12.30
C LYS A 8 25.07 10.58 -12.12
N ILE A 9 23.79 10.89 -11.92
CA ILE A 9 23.28 12.27 -11.81
C ILE A 9 23.54 12.84 -10.41
N THR A 10 23.43 12.00 -9.39
CA THR A 10 23.58 12.38 -7.98
C THR A 10 25.03 12.37 -7.53
N GLU A 11 25.89 11.61 -8.22
CA GLU A 11 27.31 11.41 -7.88
C GLU A 11 27.50 10.89 -6.45
N VAL A 12 26.46 10.26 -5.91
CA VAL A 12 26.49 9.69 -4.57
C VAL A 12 27.30 8.39 -4.57
N GLU A 13 28.12 8.22 -3.53
CA GLU A 13 28.73 6.95 -3.18
C GLU A 13 27.92 6.34 -2.04
N LEU A 14 27.37 5.15 -2.28
CA LEU A 14 26.56 4.44 -1.30
C LEU A 14 27.39 3.33 -0.66
N GLU A 15 27.55 3.40 0.66
CA GLU A 15 28.19 2.34 1.43
C GLU A 15 27.30 1.09 1.42
N LEU A 16 27.91 -0.09 1.27
CA LEU A 16 27.19 -1.36 1.41
C LEU A 16 27.30 -1.86 2.85
N LEU A 17 26.19 -2.35 3.39
CA LEU A 17 26.19 -2.96 4.73
C LEU A 17 27.03 -4.24 4.70
N SER A 18 28.18 -4.20 5.40
CA SER A 18 29.09 -5.34 5.55
C SER A 18 28.81 -6.16 6.81
N ASP A 19 28.22 -5.54 7.82
CA ASP A 19 27.77 -6.17 9.06
C ASP A 19 26.45 -6.92 8.82
N TYR A 20 26.46 -8.21 9.19
CA TYR A 20 25.34 -9.12 9.01
C TYR A 20 24.10 -8.72 9.83
N ASP A 21 24.29 -8.23 11.05
CA ASP A 21 23.19 -7.81 11.93
C ASP A 21 22.56 -6.50 11.45
N GLN A 22 23.35 -5.58 10.89
CA GLN A 22 22.82 -4.35 10.27
C GLN A 22 21.93 -4.69 9.07
N LEU A 23 22.35 -5.66 8.25
CA LEU A 23 21.58 -6.15 7.12
C LEU A 23 20.27 -6.80 7.59
N LEU A 24 20.32 -7.71 8.57
CA LEU A 24 19.13 -8.37 9.09
C LEU A 24 18.14 -7.39 9.74
N MET A 25 18.64 -6.42 10.52
CA MET A 25 17.82 -5.37 11.12
C MET A 25 17.10 -4.55 10.03
N THR A 26 17.81 -4.21 8.95
CA THR A 26 17.24 -3.48 7.82
C THR A 26 16.22 -4.32 7.04
N GLU A 27 16.50 -5.60 6.79
CA GLU A 27 15.55 -6.54 6.15
C GLU A 27 14.27 -6.68 6.98
N ALA A 28 14.37 -6.75 8.31
CA ALA A 28 13.23 -6.85 9.22
C ALA A 28 12.35 -5.58 9.21
N ALA A 29 12.95 -4.42 8.98
CA ALA A 29 12.26 -3.13 8.94
C ALA A 29 11.43 -2.90 7.65
N ILE A 30 11.70 -3.66 6.59
CA ILE A 30 11.08 -3.50 5.28
C ILE A 30 9.58 -3.86 5.32
N ARG A 31 8.76 -2.80 5.28
CA ARG A 31 7.29 -2.88 5.30
C ARG A 31 6.71 -1.98 4.21
N GLY A 32 6.05 -2.60 3.23
CA GLY A 32 5.49 -1.93 2.06
C GLY A 32 4.37 -0.93 2.36
N GLY A 33 3.62 -0.55 1.32
CA GLY A 33 2.45 0.32 1.45
C GLY A 33 1.35 -0.31 2.30
N LEU A 34 0.74 0.50 3.17
CA LEU A 34 -0.41 0.09 3.99
C LEU A 34 -1.67 0.05 3.12
N THR A 35 -2.52 -0.95 3.33
CA THR A 35 -3.83 -1.01 2.66
C THR A 35 -4.85 -1.59 3.62
N GLN A 36 -5.97 -0.91 3.86
CA GLN A 36 -7.05 -1.40 4.71
C GLN A 36 -8.39 -0.70 4.42
N ALA A 37 -9.47 -1.38 4.76
CA ALA A 37 -10.83 -0.83 4.75
C ALA A 37 -11.28 -0.59 6.20
N SER A 38 -11.38 0.68 6.60
CA SER A 38 -11.70 1.07 7.98
C SER A 38 -13.21 1.25 8.16
N MET A 39 -13.86 2.06 7.30
CA MET A 39 -15.31 2.13 7.15
C MET A 39 -15.69 1.65 5.75
N ARG A 40 -16.52 0.60 5.69
CA ARG A 40 -16.68 -0.23 4.49
C ARG A 40 -17.80 0.22 3.56
N TYR A 41 -18.63 1.15 3.99
CA TYR A 41 -19.77 1.63 3.21
C TYR A 41 -20.16 3.04 3.61
N ALA A 42 -20.45 3.89 2.62
CA ALA A 42 -21.17 5.13 2.79
C ALA A 42 -21.89 5.53 1.50
N GLN A 43 -22.96 6.28 1.67
CA GLN A 43 -23.63 7.01 0.60
C GLN A 43 -23.54 8.50 0.93
N ALA A 44 -23.10 9.30 -0.05
CA ALA A 44 -23.00 10.75 0.12
C ALA A 44 -24.39 11.39 -0.02
N ASN A 45 -24.61 12.50 0.68
CA ASN A 45 -25.82 13.29 0.60
C ASN A 45 -25.46 14.78 0.43
N ASN A 46 -25.37 15.27 -0.81
CA ASN A 46 -25.08 16.67 -1.10
C ASN A 46 -25.73 17.10 -2.42
N ASN A 47 -25.79 18.40 -2.67
CA ASN A 47 -26.47 18.97 -3.86
C ASN A 47 -25.89 18.54 -5.23
N LYS A 48 -24.78 17.80 -5.28
CA LYS A 48 -24.17 17.28 -6.52
C LYS A 48 -24.57 15.84 -6.83
N VAL A 49 -25.20 15.12 -5.91
CA VAL A 49 -25.66 13.74 -6.14
C VAL A 49 -27.13 13.74 -6.60
N PRO A 50 -27.54 12.80 -7.49
CA PRO A 50 -28.90 12.80 -8.04
C PRO A 50 -29.99 12.55 -6.98
N ASP A 51 -29.67 11.77 -5.93
CA ASP A 51 -30.61 11.36 -4.88
C ASP A 51 -30.49 12.24 -3.61
N TYR A 52 -30.14 13.53 -3.77
CA TYR A 52 -29.99 14.47 -2.65
C TYR A 52 -31.30 14.62 -1.87
N ASP A 53 -31.19 14.50 -0.55
CA ASP A 53 -32.31 14.62 0.39
C ASP A 53 -31.99 15.69 1.43
N SER A 54 -32.65 16.85 1.31
CA SER A 54 -32.48 17.99 2.22
C SER A 54 -32.98 17.73 3.65
N SER A 55 -33.72 16.64 3.88
CA SER A 55 -34.12 16.22 5.23
C SER A 55 -33.03 15.45 5.97
N LYS A 56 -32.01 14.95 5.26
CA LYS A 56 -30.90 14.19 5.82
C LYS A 56 -29.67 15.07 6.01
N PRO A 57 -28.79 14.76 6.99
CA PRO A 57 -27.52 15.46 7.15
C PRO A 57 -26.69 15.43 5.86
N GLU A 58 -26.06 16.56 5.53
CA GLU A 58 -25.21 16.66 4.35
C GLU A 58 -23.87 15.93 4.56
N SER A 59 -23.38 15.30 3.50
CA SER A 59 -22.12 14.57 3.50
C SER A 59 -21.47 14.46 2.14
N TRP A 60 -20.15 14.29 2.16
CA TRP A 60 -19.28 14.19 1.00
C TRP A 60 -18.36 12.97 1.13
N ILE A 61 -18.07 12.31 0.00
CA ILE A 61 -17.04 11.27 -0.08
C ILE A 61 -15.87 11.83 -0.88
N ALA A 62 -14.73 12.06 -0.22
CA ALA A 62 -13.52 12.60 -0.84
C ALA A 62 -12.51 11.48 -1.12
N TYR A 63 -12.04 11.36 -2.37
CA TYR A 63 -10.98 10.43 -2.75
C TYR A 63 -9.71 11.22 -3.06
N LEU A 64 -8.78 11.22 -2.11
CA LEU A 64 -7.54 11.98 -2.16
C LEU A 64 -6.34 11.04 -2.38
N ASP A 65 -5.41 11.41 -3.25
CA ASP A 65 -4.20 10.62 -3.56
C ASP A 65 -2.93 11.46 -3.45
N ALA A 66 -1.92 10.94 -2.73
CA ALA A 66 -0.65 11.61 -2.53
C ALA A 66 0.19 11.59 -3.82
N THR A 67 0.40 12.77 -4.40
CA THR A 67 1.19 12.95 -5.61
C THR A 67 2.64 12.49 -5.39
N ASN A 68 3.03 11.41 -6.08
CA ASN A 68 4.40 10.88 -6.07
C ASN A 68 4.94 10.65 -4.65
N LEU A 69 4.17 9.95 -3.81
CA LEU A 69 4.48 9.70 -2.39
C LEU A 69 5.92 9.26 -2.13
N TYR A 70 6.42 8.24 -2.85
CA TYR A 70 7.79 7.79 -2.68
C TYR A 70 8.82 8.81 -3.20
N GLY A 71 8.52 9.53 -4.28
CA GLY A 71 9.36 10.63 -4.75
C GLY A 71 9.47 11.76 -3.72
N TRP A 72 8.37 12.10 -3.04
CA TRP A 72 8.40 13.06 -1.92
C TRP A 72 9.32 12.59 -0.80
N ALA A 73 9.25 11.30 -0.43
CA ALA A 73 10.12 10.73 0.58
C ALA A 73 11.58 10.77 0.13
N MET A 74 11.88 10.43 -1.12
CA MET A 74 13.22 10.50 -1.71
C MET A 74 13.81 11.92 -1.76
N CYS A 75 12.98 12.97 -1.72
CA CYS A 75 13.47 14.35 -1.59
C CYS A 75 13.90 14.72 -0.16
N LYS A 76 13.71 13.83 0.83
CA LYS A 76 14.19 14.03 2.21
C LYS A 76 15.65 13.61 2.35
N TYR A 77 16.25 13.86 3.51
CA TYR A 77 17.60 13.37 3.79
C TYR A 77 17.56 11.85 3.86
N MET A 78 18.33 11.22 2.99
CA MET A 78 18.40 9.77 2.84
C MET A 78 19.74 9.25 3.38
N PRO A 79 19.75 8.08 4.04
CA PRO A 79 21.00 7.40 4.42
C PRO A 79 21.91 7.19 3.21
N LYS A 80 23.22 7.30 3.41
CA LYS A 80 24.23 7.08 2.36
C LYS A 80 25.44 6.25 2.81
N ASP A 81 26.00 6.54 3.97
CA ASP A 81 27.26 5.95 4.47
C ASP A 81 27.43 6.18 5.98
N GLY A 82 28.56 5.76 6.53
CA GLY A 82 28.94 5.92 7.93
C GLY A 82 28.11 5.05 8.87
N PHE A 83 27.73 3.85 8.41
CA PHE A 83 26.89 2.95 9.19
C PHE A 83 27.67 2.39 10.38
N LYS A 84 27.19 2.67 11.59
CA LYS A 84 27.76 2.12 12.81
C LYS A 84 26.72 1.94 13.89
N TRP A 85 26.94 0.93 14.73
CA TRP A 85 26.18 0.79 15.97
C TRP A 85 26.47 1.98 16.88
N TYR A 86 25.43 2.58 17.45
CA TYR A 86 25.58 3.65 18.40
C TYR A 86 26.06 3.08 19.74
N GLU A 87 27.22 3.56 20.19
CA GLU A 87 27.88 3.10 21.42
C GLU A 87 27.51 3.91 22.67
N GLY A 88 26.67 4.94 22.51
CA GLY A 88 26.20 5.75 23.64
C GLY A 88 25.15 5.02 24.48
N ASN A 89 24.72 5.69 25.56
CA ASN A 89 23.72 5.14 26.47
C ASN A 89 22.35 4.98 25.77
N LEU A 90 21.79 3.78 25.81
CA LEU A 90 20.52 3.39 25.19
C LEU A 90 19.30 3.59 26.11
N ASP A 91 19.49 4.15 27.31
CA ASP A 91 18.39 4.53 28.18
C ASP A 91 17.39 5.43 27.45
N VAL A 92 16.10 5.19 27.69
CA VAL A 92 14.99 5.87 26.99
C VAL A 92 15.15 7.38 27.04
N GLU A 93 15.49 7.96 28.20
CA GLU A 93 15.66 9.41 28.36
C GLU A 93 16.76 9.98 27.45
N ASN A 94 17.89 9.28 27.34
CA ASN A 94 19.00 9.71 26.49
C ASN A 94 18.64 9.63 25.01
N ILE A 95 17.93 8.56 24.61
CA ILE A 95 17.48 8.40 23.24
C ILE A 95 16.40 9.43 22.89
N LEU A 96 15.49 9.77 23.81
CA LEU A 96 14.53 10.85 23.58
C LEU A 96 15.23 12.20 23.36
N LYS A 97 16.22 12.55 24.19
CA LYS A 97 17.06 13.76 24.00
C LYS A 97 17.80 13.75 22.65
N LEU A 98 18.35 12.60 22.28
CA LEU A 98 19.01 12.40 20.97
C LEU A 98 18.04 12.65 19.81
N LEU A 99 16.83 12.08 19.89
CA LEU A 99 15.79 12.27 18.89
C LEU A 99 15.31 13.73 18.85
N GLU A 100 15.15 14.41 19.97
CA GLU A 100 14.76 15.82 20.04
C GLU A 100 15.79 16.75 19.39
N SER A 101 17.08 16.52 19.66
CA SER A 101 18.18 17.29 19.05
C SER A 101 18.35 17.07 17.54
N SER A 102 17.75 16.00 16.99
CA SER A 102 17.87 15.62 15.58
C SER A 102 16.64 16.03 14.77
N ASN A 103 16.82 16.64 13.60
CA ASN A 103 15.73 17.04 12.69
C ASN A 103 15.88 16.39 11.31
N GLU A 104 14.92 16.60 10.41
CA GLU A 104 14.92 15.97 9.09
C GLU A 104 16.05 16.42 8.14
N LYS A 105 16.83 17.44 8.53
CA LYS A 105 18.02 17.94 7.81
C LYS A 105 19.32 17.70 8.58
N SER A 106 19.26 17.00 9.71
CA SER A 106 20.48 16.61 10.43
C SER A 106 21.38 15.77 9.54
N LYS A 107 22.70 15.99 9.61
CA LYS A 107 23.68 15.19 8.85
C LYS A 107 23.73 13.73 9.30
N ILE A 108 23.29 13.46 10.52
CA ILE A 108 23.23 12.13 11.13
C ILE A 108 21.76 11.74 11.29
N GLY A 109 21.45 10.50 10.91
CA GLY A 109 20.15 9.86 11.12
C GLY A 109 20.30 8.53 11.87
N PHE A 110 19.15 7.97 12.27
CA PHE A 110 19.10 6.75 13.08
C PHE A 110 18.02 5.77 12.62
N SER A 111 18.32 4.48 12.73
CA SER A 111 17.34 3.38 12.73
C SER A 111 17.39 2.71 14.08
N LEU A 112 16.23 2.49 14.71
CA LEU A 112 16.17 1.98 16.08
C LEU A 112 15.38 0.68 16.13
N GLU A 113 15.84 -0.30 16.91
CA GLU A 113 15.08 -1.48 17.31
C GLU A 113 14.51 -1.24 18.71
N VAL A 114 13.19 -1.09 18.82
CA VAL A 114 12.54 -0.56 20.04
C VAL A 114 11.32 -1.37 20.47
N ASP A 115 11.01 -1.31 21.75
CA ASP A 115 9.69 -1.65 22.28
C ASP A 115 8.88 -0.36 22.48
N VAL A 116 7.65 -0.33 21.94
CA VAL A 116 6.77 0.84 21.99
C VAL A 116 5.42 0.40 22.53
N LEU A 117 5.00 1.01 23.64
CA LEU A 117 3.67 0.83 24.20
C LEU A 117 2.66 1.67 23.42
N TYR A 118 1.48 1.08 23.28
CA TYR A 118 0.32 1.69 22.65
C TYR A 118 -0.75 1.87 23.73
N PRO A 119 -0.93 3.09 24.27
CA PRO A 119 -1.92 3.34 25.31
C PRO A 119 -3.35 3.08 24.84
N GLN A 120 -4.16 2.43 25.69
CA GLN A 120 -5.58 2.17 25.42
C GLN A 120 -6.38 3.46 25.18
N SER A 121 -5.99 4.57 25.82
CA SER A 121 -6.63 5.88 25.63
C SER A 121 -6.55 6.42 24.19
N LEU A 122 -5.62 5.91 23.38
CA LEU A 122 -5.46 6.31 21.98
C LEU A 122 -6.20 5.38 21.01
N HIS A 123 -6.82 4.30 21.47
CA HIS A 123 -7.37 3.28 20.60
C HIS A 123 -8.49 3.81 19.71
N ASP A 124 -9.40 4.62 20.26
CA ASP A 124 -10.51 5.20 19.48
C ASP A 124 -10.00 6.21 18.44
N GLU A 125 -9.11 7.12 18.86
CA GLU A 125 -8.52 8.14 17.98
C GLU A 125 -7.69 7.52 16.86
N HIS A 126 -6.93 6.45 17.18
CA HIS A 126 -6.06 5.81 16.22
C HIS A 126 -6.68 4.61 15.50
N ASN A 127 -7.93 4.25 15.80
CA ASN A 127 -8.57 3.04 15.27
C ASN A 127 -8.51 3.01 13.73
N GLU A 128 -8.76 4.14 13.08
CA GLU A 128 -8.86 4.22 11.62
C GLU A 128 -7.53 4.04 10.90
N LEU A 129 -6.43 4.50 11.50
CA LEU A 129 -5.09 4.44 10.91
C LEU A 129 -3.99 4.31 12.00
N PRO A 130 -3.86 3.15 12.67
CA PRO A 130 -2.85 3.00 13.72
C PRO A 130 -1.42 3.23 13.24
N TYR A 131 -0.62 3.91 14.06
CA TYR A 131 0.83 4.07 13.86
C TYR A 131 1.60 2.73 13.93
N LEU A 132 2.78 2.71 13.31
CA LEU A 132 3.75 1.61 13.35
C LEU A 132 3.14 0.25 12.92
N PRO A 133 2.72 0.12 11.64
CA PRO A 133 2.09 -1.10 11.15
C PRO A 133 3.10 -2.25 11.10
N GLU A 134 2.64 -3.47 11.39
CA GLU A 134 3.51 -4.64 11.55
C GLU A 134 3.19 -5.75 10.54
N ARG A 135 4.21 -6.52 10.15
CA ARG A 135 4.04 -7.76 9.37
C ARG A 135 3.76 -8.92 10.33
N MET A 136 2.49 -9.25 10.50
CA MET A 136 2.05 -10.35 11.34
C MET A 136 1.11 -11.29 10.60
N VAL A 137 0.83 -12.45 11.19
CA VAL A 137 -0.21 -13.36 10.68
C VAL A 137 -1.53 -12.94 11.32
N PRO A 138 -2.49 -12.40 10.57
CA PRO A 138 -3.77 -12.05 11.17
C PRO A 138 -4.57 -13.27 11.63
N PRO A 139 -5.53 -13.08 12.55
CA PRO A 139 -6.48 -14.12 12.92
C PRO A 139 -7.16 -14.71 11.68
N GLY A 140 -7.20 -16.04 11.58
CA GLY A 140 -7.83 -16.74 10.45
C GLY A 140 -7.01 -16.77 9.14
N SER A 141 -5.80 -16.20 9.11
CA SER A 141 -4.90 -16.27 7.96
C SER A 141 -3.71 -17.19 8.22
N LYS A 142 -3.17 -17.81 7.16
CA LYS A 142 -1.88 -18.54 7.19
C LYS A 142 -0.72 -17.69 6.63
N ILE A 143 -1.02 -16.50 6.12
CA ILE A 143 -0.08 -15.64 5.37
C ILE A 143 0.19 -14.37 6.18
N LYS A 144 1.46 -14.01 6.32
CA LYS A 144 1.88 -12.73 6.91
C LYS A 144 1.39 -11.55 6.05
N LYS A 145 0.79 -10.56 6.69
CA LYS A 145 0.30 -9.33 6.05
C LYS A 145 0.79 -8.13 6.84
N LEU A 146 0.92 -7.00 6.14
CA LEU A 146 1.12 -5.71 6.81
C LEU A 146 -0.23 -5.22 7.34
N ILE A 147 -0.29 -5.01 8.66
CA ILE A 147 -1.50 -4.64 9.40
C ILE A 147 -1.19 -3.43 10.27
N ALA A 148 -2.04 -2.40 10.21
CA ALA A 148 -2.03 -1.34 11.22
C ALA A 148 -2.88 -1.82 12.40
N ASN A 149 -2.23 -2.12 13.52
CA ASN A 149 -2.85 -2.63 14.73
C ASN A 149 -2.50 -1.74 15.93
N LEU A 150 -3.30 -1.84 16.99
CA LEU A 150 -3.18 -1.09 18.24
C LEU A 150 -2.42 -1.86 19.33
N GLN A 151 -1.80 -3.01 18.99
CA GLN A 151 -1.00 -3.77 19.94
C GLN A 151 0.33 -3.08 20.23
N HIS A 152 0.90 -3.36 21.40
CA HIS A 152 2.27 -2.98 21.73
C HIS A 152 3.25 -3.54 20.70
N LYS A 153 4.26 -2.75 20.36
CA LYS A 153 5.29 -3.14 19.39
C LYS A 153 6.49 -3.66 20.16
N LYS A 154 6.98 -4.85 19.82
CA LYS A 154 8.17 -5.45 20.44
C LYS A 154 9.25 -5.66 19.40
N LYS A 155 10.49 -5.26 19.70
CA LYS A 155 11.64 -5.29 18.78
C LYS A 155 11.31 -4.71 17.41
N TYR A 156 10.53 -3.64 17.38
CA TYR A 156 10.11 -2.99 16.16
C TYR A 156 11.25 -2.14 15.64
N VAL A 157 11.75 -2.46 14.44
CA VAL A 157 12.76 -1.64 13.77
C VAL A 157 12.08 -0.45 13.11
N VAL A 158 12.55 0.78 13.28
CA VAL A 158 11.89 2.00 12.77
C VAL A 158 12.88 3.10 12.42
N HIS A 159 12.57 3.87 11.37
CA HIS A 159 13.33 5.08 11.05
C HIS A 159 13.02 6.18 12.06
N TYR A 160 14.03 6.92 12.53
CA TYR A 160 13.85 7.89 13.62
C TYR A 160 12.74 8.93 13.38
N MET A 161 12.50 9.36 12.14
CA MET A 161 11.41 10.29 11.82
C MET A 161 10.03 9.68 12.07
N ALA A 162 9.83 8.41 11.73
CA ALA A 162 8.56 7.73 11.96
C ALA A 162 8.36 7.45 13.47
N LEU A 163 9.43 7.14 14.19
CA LEU A 163 9.39 7.03 15.65
C LEU A 163 9.02 8.36 16.30
N LYS A 164 9.68 9.47 15.92
CA LYS A 164 9.36 10.81 16.42
C LYS A 164 7.88 11.16 16.20
N GLN A 165 7.34 10.84 15.02
CA GLN A 165 5.94 11.08 14.73
C GLN A 165 5.02 10.24 15.64
N ALA A 166 5.32 8.96 15.83
CA ALA A 166 4.54 8.09 16.71
C ALA A 166 4.58 8.54 18.18
N LEU A 167 5.76 8.95 18.67
CA LEU A 167 5.91 9.49 20.03
C LEU A 167 5.14 10.80 20.21
N LYS A 168 5.19 11.69 19.20
CA LYS A 168 4.39 12.92 19.20
C LYS A 168 2.88 12.64 19.21
N ALA A 169 2.45 11.52 18.63
CA ALA A 169 1.07 11.04 18.67
C ALA A 169 0.70 10.32 19.98
N GLY A 170 1.59 10.29 20.99
CA GLY A 170 1.29 9.77 22.32
C GLY A 170 1.70 8.31 22.55
N LEU A 171 2.32 7.63 21.58
CA LEU A 171 2.92 6.32 21.84
C LEU A 171 4.13 6.48 22.79
N ILE A 172 4.40 5.45 23.59
CA ILE A 172 5.41 5.54 24.65
C ILE A 172 6.59 4.61 24.32
N LEU A 173 7.80 5.17 24.25
CA LEU A 173 9.02 4.39 24.11
C LEU A 173 9.32 3.68 25.43
N GLU A 174 9.33 2.34 25.42
CA GLU A 174 9.53 1.53 26.62
C GLU A 174 10.98 1.04 26.72
N LYS A 175 11.55 0.61 25.59
CA LYS A 175 12.92 0.07 25.56
C LYS A 175 13.58 0.33 24.21
N VAL A 176 14.88 0.59 24.24
CA VAL A 176 15.73 0.65 23.05
C VAL A 176 16.71 -0.53 23.12
N HIS A 177 16.65 -1.42 22.13
CA HIS A 177 17.53 -2.58 22.08
C HIS A 177 18.85 -2.23 21.40
N ARG A 178 18.77 -1.58 20.23
CA ARG A 178 19.93 -1.19 19.41
C ARG A 178 19.60 0.02 18.55
N VAL A 179 20.63 0.80 18.22
CA VAL A 179 20.52 1.98 17.35
C VAL A 179 21.61 1.90 16.28
N LEU A 180 21.20 1.93 15.03
CA LEU A 180 22.08 2.06 13.87
C LEU A 180 22.14 3.53 13.46
N GLN A 181 23.31 4.14 13.63
CA GLN A 181 23.61 5.51 13.21
C GLN A 181 24.15 5.51 11.78
N PHE A 182 23.80 6.53 11.00
CA PHE A 182 24.30 6.73 9.64
C PHE A 182 24.38 8.21 9.27
N ASN A 183 25.23 8.54 8.30
CA ASN A 183 25.21 9.84 7.63
C ASN A 183 24.08 9.87 6.59
N GLN A 184 23.43 11.03 6.48
CA GLN A 184 22.35 11.26 5.53
C GLN A 184 22.47 12.63 4.86
N SER A 185 21.95 12.74 3.65
CA SER A 185 21.90 13.98 2.88
C SER A 185 20.74 13.91 1.87
N PRO A 186 20.31 15.03 1.25
CA PRO A 186 19.20 15.02 0.30
C PRO A 186 19.67 14.60 -1.11
N TRP A 187 20.53 13.58 -1.19
CA TRP A 187 21.23 13.22 -2.43
C TRP A 187 20.28 12.76 -3.56
N LEU A 188 19.14 12.14 -3.23
CA LEU A 188 18.12 11.76 -4.21
C LEU A 188 17.29 12.94 -4.72
N GLN A 189 17.22 14.06 -3.99
CA GLN A 189 16.36 15.20 -4.31
C GLN A 189 16.60 15.72 -5.73
N LYS A 190 17.87 15.92 -6.12
CA LYS A 190 18.27 16.39 -7.46
C LYS A 190 17.72 15.51 -8.58
N TYR A 191 17.72 14.19 -8.38
CA TYR A 191 17.23 13.24 -9.38
C TYR A 191 15.70 13.29 -9.51
N ILE A 192 14.99 13.38 -8.38
CA ILE A 192 13.52 13.46 -8.37
C ILE A 192 13.03 14.78 -8.96
N GLU A 193 13.68 15.90 -8.64
CA GLU A 193 13.36 17.21 -9.20
C GLU A 193 13.56 17.23 -10.72
N LEU A 194 14.67 16.64 -11.21
CA LEU A 194 14.91 16.50 -12.64
C LEU A 194 13.78 15.72 -13.32
N ASN A 195 13.45 14.53 -12.82
CA ASN A 195 12.40 13.69 -13.42
C ASN A 195 11.01 14.35 -13.31
N THR A 196 10.75 15.09 -12.24
CA THR A 196 9.49 15.84 -12.07
C THR A 196 9.38 16.97 -13.09
N LYS A 197 10.47 17.73 -13.32
CA LYS A 197 10.53 18.76 -14.36
C LYS A 197 10.35 18.17 -15.76
N MET A 198 11.04 17.08 -16.06
CA MET A 198 10.90 16.39 -17.35
C MET A 198 9.48 15.85 -17.55
N ARG A 199 8.86 15.28 -16.51
CA ARG A 199 7.47 14.82 -16.55
C ARG A 199 6.48 15.95 -16.75
N LYS A 200 6.72 17.14 -16.18
CA LYS A 200 5.87 18.33 -16.37
C LYS A 200 5.94 18.85 -17.81
N ASN A 201 7.11 18.75 -18.44
CA ASN A 201 7.36 19.24 -19.81
C ASN A 201 7.06 18.21 -20.91
N ALA A 202 6.77 16.96 -20.54
CA ALA A 202 6.47 15.88 -21.47
C ALA A 202 5.21 16.18 -22.30
N LEU A 203 5.28 15.89 -23.59
CA LEU A 203 4.23 16.26 -24.55
C LEU A 203 3.15 15.18 -24.71
N ASN A 204 3.47 13.94 -24.33
CA ASN A 204 2.61 12.78 -24.51
C ASN A 204 2.55 11.91 -23.23
N ASP A 205 1.57 11.00 -23.17
CA ASP A 205 1.41 10.10 -22.01
C ASP A 205 2.60 9.14 -21.83
N PHE A 206 3.21 8.70 -22.94
CA PHE A 206 4.34 7.77 -22.89
C PHE A 206 5.56 8.36 -22.16
N GLU A 207 5.97 9.58 -22.51
CA GLU A 207 7.07 10.29 -21.84
C GLU A 207 6.74 10.56 -20.37
N ARG A 208 5.48 10.94 -20.07
CA ARG A 208 5.03 11.14 -18.69
C ARG A 208 5.16 9.86 -17.86
N ASP A 209 4.78 8.72 -18.44
CA ASP A 209 4.90 7.41 -17.80
C ASP A 209 6.35 6.96 -17.68
N PHE A 210 7.19 7.28 -18.65
CA PHE A 210 8.62 7.00 -18.60
C PHE A 210 9.30 7.68 -17.39
N PHE A 211 9.14 9.00 -17.22
CA PHE A 211 9.73 9.70 -16.07
C PHE A 211 9.11 9.30 -14.73
N LYS A 212 7.83 8.92 -14.72
CA LYS A 212 7.20 8.30 -13.54
C LYS A 212 7.86 6.98 -13.19
N LEU A 213 8.12 6.12 -14.17
CA LEU A 213 8.77 4.83 -13.99
C LEU A 213 10.21 4.99 -13.51
N MET A 214 10.94 6.00 -13.99
CA MET A 214 12.32 6.27 -13.57
C MET A 214 12.43 6.50 -12.06
N ASN A 215 11.51 7.27 -11.46
CA ASN A 215 11.44 7.45 -10.01
C ASN A 215 11.11 6.13 -9.29
N ASN A 216 10.06 5.43 -9.72
CA ASN A 216 9.61 4.20 -9.08
C ASN A 216 10.63 3.06 -9.20
N ALA A 217 11.41 3.02 -10.28
CA ALA A 217 12.44 2.01 -10.51
C ALA A 217 13.61 2.15 -9.54
N VAL A 218 14.00 3.37 -9.15
CA VAL A 218 15.03 3.61 -8.13
C VAL A 218 14.58 2.98 -6.81
N PHE A 219 13.35 3.28 -6.35
CA PHE A 219 12.77 2.66 -5.17
C PHE A 219 12.82 1.13 -5.26
N GLY A 220 12.27 0.57 -6.34
CA GLY A 220 12.23 -0.88 -6.55
C GLY A 220 13.62 -1.53 -6.52
N LYS A 221 14.64 -0.85 -7.05
CA LYS A 221 16.01 -1.36 -7.07
C LYS A 221 16.66 -1.35 -5.69
N THR A 222 16.41 -0.32 -4.88
CA THR A 222 16.88 -0.29 -3.48
C THR A 222 16.22 -1.38 -2.64
N MET A 223 15.07 -1.90 -3.04
CA MET A 223 14.30 -2.92 -2.33
C MET A 223 14.46 -4.34 -2.89
N GLU A 224 15.44 -4.55 -3.79
CA GLU A 224 15.62 -5.84 -4.47
C GLU A 224 16.07 -6.93 -3.48
N ASN A 225 15.24 -7.97 -3.33
CA ASN A 225 15.58 -9.12 -2.51
C ASN A 225 16.48 -10.10 -3.27
N VAL A 226 17.79 -10.03 -3.00
CA VAL A 226 18.80 -10.89 -3.65
C VAL A 226 18.66 -12.37 -3.29
N ARG A 227 18.05 -12.73 -2.14
CA ARG A 227 17.83 -14.12 -1.72
C ARG A 227 16.81 -14.85 -2.58
N SER A 228 15.94 -14.11 -3.26
CA SER A 228 14.91 -14.67 -4.15
C SER A 228 15.41 -14.96 -5.57
N ARG A 229 16.66 -14.63 -5.88
CA ARG A 229 17.25 -14.87 -7.20
C ARG A 229 17.42 -16.37 -7.43
N LEU A 230 17.20 -16.79 -8.67
CA LEU A 230 17.39 -18.16 -9.14
C LEU A 230 18.32 -18.16 -10.34
N LYS A 231 19.19 -19.16 -10.40
CA LYS A 231 20.01 -19.45 -11.56
C LYS A 231 19.25 -20.43 -12.44
N MET A 232 18.82 -19.96 -13.61
CA MET A 232 18.15 -20.81 -14.59
C MET A 232 19.15 -21.28 -15.65
N LYS A 233 19.12 -22.57 -15.97
CA LYS A 233 19.94 -23.15 -17.05
C LYS A 233 19.05 -23.89 -18.03
N LEU A 234 19.05 -23.45 -19.27
CA LEU A 234 18.43 -24.17 -20.37
C LEU A 234 19.37 -25.30 -20.80
N VAL A 235 18.86 -26.53 -20.84
CA VAL A 235 19.61 -27.74 -21.19
C VAL A 235 18.87 -28.53 -22.26
N SER A 236 19.62 -29.03 -23.22
CA SER A 236 19.11 -29.89 -24.29
C SER A 236 19.78 -31.27 -24.32
N ASP A 237 20.66 -31.55 -23.35
CA ASP A 237 21.37 -32.81 -23.22
C ASP A 237 21.07 -33.48 -21.88
N GLU A 238 20.82 -34.78 -21.93
CA GLU A 238 20.42 -35.59 -20.78
C GLU A 238 21.50 -35.64 -19.69
N LYS A 239 22.78 -35.66 -20.08
CA LYS A 239 23.92 -35.73 -19.15
C LYS A 239 24.02 -34.47 -18.29
N THR A 240 23.96 -33.29 -18.89
CA THR A 240 23.98 -32.02 -18.15
C THR A 240 22.70 -31.85 -17.35
N CYS A 241 21.55 -32.23 -17.89
CA CYS A 241 20.29 -32.22 -17.17
C CYS A 241 20.40 -33.03 -15.85
N SER A 242 20.80 -34.29 -15.96
CA SER A 242 21.01 -35.18 -14.80
C SER A 242 22.04 -34.62 -13.82
N LYS A 243 23.15 -34.06 -14.32
CA LYS A 243 24.17 -33.42 -13.48
C LYS A 243 23.63 -32.23 -12.69
N LEU A 244 22.77 -31.40 -13.30
CA LEU A 244 22.21 -30.23 -12.65
C LEU A 244 21.11 -30.59 -11.64
N ILE A 245 20.29 -31.61 -11.93
CA ILE A 245 19.27 -32.12 -11.00
C ILE A 245 19.93 -32.68 -9.73
N ASN A 246 21.08 -33.33 -9.86
CA ASN A 246 21.82 -33.89 -8.73
C ASN A 246 22.56 -32.84 -7.88
N ARG A 247 22.50 -31.53 -8.21
CA ARG A 247 23.10 -30.50 -7.37
C ARG A 247 22.23 -30.25 -6.14
N ASN A 248 22.85 -29.97 -5.01
CA ASN A 248 22.16 -29.53 -3.79
C ASN A 248 21.36 -28.23 -3.97
N THR A 249 21.69 -27.41 -4.98
CA THR A 249 20.93 -26.21 -5.33
C THR A 249 19.84 -26.44 -6.34
N PHE A 250 19.56 -27.68 -6.76
CA PHE A 250 18.40 -27.98 -7.57
C PHE A 250 17.10 -27.63 -6.84
N LYS A 251 16.24 -26.86 -7.50
CA LYS A 251 14.95 -26.44 -6.97
C LYS A 251 13.79 -27.04 -7.74
N ASP A 252 13.83 -26.94 -9.07
CA ASP A 252 12.73 -27.34 -9.93
C ASP A 252 13.18 -27.51 -11.39
N ILE A 253 12.34 -28.15 -12.21
CA ILE A 253 12.55 -28.35 -13.64
C ILE A 253 11.29 -28.00 -14.42
N THR A 254 11.44 -27.18 -15.47
CA THR A 254 10.39 -26.94 -16.47
C THR A 254 10.76 -27.63 -17.77
N ILE A 255 10.04 -28.69 -18.14
CA ILE A 255 10.25 -29.41 -19.39
C ILE A 255 9.45 -28.73 -20.49
N TYR A 256 10.11 -28.26 -21.54
CA TYR A 256 9.44 -27.68 -22.71
C TYR A 256 9.07 -28.77 -23.72
N ASN A 257 10.01 -29.68 -23.98
CA ASN A 257 9.82 -30.86 -24.82
C ASN A 257 10.88 -31.93 -24.49
N GLU A 258 10.89 -33.03 -25.23
CA GLU A 258 11.80 -34.17 -25.02
C GLU A 258 13.29 -33.80 -25.08
N ASN A 259 13.63 -32.72 -25.80
CA ASN A 259 15.00 -32.29 -26.04
C ASN A 259 15.34 -30.95 -25.36
N LEU A 260 14.46 -30.41 -24.52
CA LEU A 260 14.68 -29.10 -23.92
C LEU A 260 14.00 -28.97 -22.55
N ALA A 261 14.83 -28.73 -21.54
CA ALA A 261 14.38 -28.44 -20.18
C ALA A 261 15.07 -27.19 -19.62
N LEU A 262 14.36 -26.48 -18.75
CA LEU A 262 14.90 -25.40 -17.95
C LEU A 262 15.08 -25.88 -16.51
N ILE A 263 16.31 -25.91 -16.03
CA ILE A 263 16.63 -26.26 -14.65
C ILE A 263 16.69 -25.00 -13.81
N HIS A 264 15.92 -24.98 -12.72
CA HIS A 264 15.92 -23.91 -11.73
C HIS A 264 16.86 -24.31 -10.58
N LEU A 265 17.88 -23.48 -10.34
CA LEU A 265 18.85 -23.67 -9.26
C LEU A 265 18.79 -22.48 -8.30
N ASP A 266 18.91 -22.74 -7.01
CA ASP A 266 19.24 -21.72 -6.03
C ASP A 266 20.68 -21.19 -6.26
N VAL A 267 20.97 -20.01 -5.71
CA VAL A 267 22.28 -19.36 -5.87
C VAL A 267 23.19 -19.77 -4.72
N ASP A 268 24.31 -20.41 -5.04
CA ASP A 268 25.28 -20.95 -4.07
C ASP A 268 25.94 -19.85 -3.21
N GLU A 269 26.16 -18.64 -3.77
CA GLU A 269 26.78 -17.49 -3.12
C GLU A 269 25.94 -16.22 -3.32
N LEU A 270 25.50 -15.60 -2.22
CA LEU A 270 24.68 -14.39 -2.26
C LEU A 270 25.53 -13.14 -2.04
N LYS A 271 25.63 -12.31 -3.08
CA LYS A 271 26.24 -10.99 -2.99
C LYS A 271 25.19 -9.95 -2.59
N PHE A 272 25.28 -9.42 -1.38
CA PHE A 272 24.44 -8.31 -0.90
C PHE A 272 25.01 -6.97 -1.39
N ASP A 273 24.60 -6.57 -2.59
CA ASP A 273 25.06 -5.38 -3.31
C ASP A 273 23.91 -4.37 -3.56
N LYS A 274 22.95 -4.34 -2.65
CA LYS A 274 21.74 -3.51 -2.74
C LYS A 274 21.64 -2.63 -1.49
N PRO A 275 21.47 -1.30 -1.65
CA PRO A 275 21.39 -0.37 -0.52
C PRO A 275 19.97 -0.40 0.07
N ILE A 276 19.61 -1.51 0.72
CA ILE A 276 18.26 -1.76 1.24
C ILE A 276 17.83 -0.78 2.33
N TYR A 277 18.78 -0.14 3.00
CA TYR A 277 18.53 0.91 3.99
C TYR A 277 17.86 2.14 3.37
N VAL A 278 18.12 2.44 2.09
CA VAL A 278 17.46 3.55 1.37
C VAL A 278 15.98 3.24 1.18
N GLY A 279 15.69 2.03 0.70
CA GLY A 279 14.32 1.60 0.47
C GLY A 279 13.50 1.49 1.76
N PHE A 280 14.13 1.04 2.85
CA PHE A 280 13.56 1.09 4.20
C PHE A 280 13.24 2.53 4.64
N ALA A 281 14.20 3.47 4.53
CA ALA A 281 13.98 4.86 4.90
C ALA A 281 12.85 5.50 4.08
N ILE A 282 12.80 5.27 2.77
CA ILE A 282 11.72 5.73 1.89
C ILE A 282 10.36 5.22 2.36
N LEU A 283 10.27 3.93 2.72
CA LEU A 283 9.03 3.31 3.17
C LEU A 283 8.51 3.89 4.49
N ASP A 284 9.38 4.15 5.46
CA ASP A 284 8.96 4.72 6.74
C ASP A 284 8.66 6.22 6.61
N ILE A 285 9.52 6.97 5.92
CA ILE A 285 9.33 8.42 5.69
C ILE A 285 8.04 8.66 4.89
N SER A 286 7.76 7.89 3.84
CA SER A 286 6.50 8.05 3.07
C SER A 286 5.25 7.88 3.93
N LYS A 287 5.23 6.91 4.85
CA LYS A 287 4.09 6.76 5.78
C LYS A 287 3.91 7.99 6.66
N THR A 288 5.00 8.69 7.03
CA THR A 288 4.88 9.91 7.84
C THR A 288 4.05 10.99 7.15
N LEU A 289 4.12 11.12 5.81
CA LEU A 289 3.28 12.05 5.07
C LEU A 289 1.79 11.67 5.15
N ILE A 290 1.48 10.38 5.02
CA ILE A 290 0.10 9.88 5.07
C ILE A 290 -0.50 10.08 6.46
N TYR A 291 0.24 9.73 7.52
CA TYR A 291 -0.19 9.97 8.89
C TYR A 291 -0.34 11.47 9.19
N ASP A 292 0.59 12.30 8.72
CA ASP A 292 0.54 13.73 8.92
C ASP A 292 -0.67 14.36 8.21
N PHE A 293 -0.96 13.94 6.97
CA PHE A 293 -2.13 14.44 6.25
C PHE A 293 -3.44 13.98 6.90
N HIS A 294 -3.51 12.70 7.31
CA HIS A 294 -4.69 12.17 7.99
C HIS A 294 -4.94 12.88 9.32
N TYR A 295 -4.00 12.83 10.27
CA TYR A 295 -4.21 13.32 11.63
C TYR A 295 -4.08 14.85 11.73
N ASN A 296 -3.02 15.44 11.19
CA ASN A 296 -2.72 16.86 11.40
C ASN A 296 -3.43 17.80 10.42
N SER A 297 -4.02 17.27 9.34
CA SER A 297 -4.80 18.07 8.39
C SER A 297 -6.26 17.67 8.33
N MET A 298 -6.58 16.43 7.95
CA MET A 298 -7.97 16.03 7.74
C MET A 298 -8.73 15.91 9.06
N VAL A 299 -8.26 15.07 10.00
CA VAL A 299 -8.88 14.91 11.33
C VAL A 299 -8.88 16.23 12.10
N LYS A 300 -7.78 16.99 12.08
CA LYS A 300 -7.72 18.32 12.71
C LYS A 300 -8.76 19.30 12.17
N SER A 301 -9.06 19.26 10.87
CA SER A 301 -10.00 20.21 10.24
C SER A 301 -11.46 19.85 10.50
N TYR A 302 -11.79 18.56 10.57
CA TYR A 302 -13.18 18.10 10.64
C TYR A 302 -13.57 17.49 12.00
N GLY A 303 -12.61 17.14 12.85
CA GLY A 303 -12.85 16.52 14.16
C GLY A 303 -13.67 15.23 14.04
N SER A 304 -14.79 15.16 14.76
CA SER A 304 -15.72 14.01 14.71
C SER A 304 -16.56 13.92 13.44
N ASN A 305 -16.44 14.88 12.52
CA ASN A 305 -17.21 14.92 11.27
C ASN A 305 -16.53 14.18 10.11
N ILE A 306 -15.37 13.56 10.33
CA ILE A 306 -14.67 12.79 9.31
C ILE A 306 -14.45 11.35 9.77
N GLN A 307 -14.52 10.43 8.81
CA GLN A 307 -14.16 9.04 8.99
C GLN A 307 -13.35 8.57 7.79
N LEU A 308 -12.21 7.93 8.03
CA LEU A 308 -11.44 7.26 6.99
C LEU A 308 -12.15 5.98 6.59
N MET A 309 -12.57 5.91 5.33
CA MET A 309 -13.20 4.73 4.75
C MET A 309 -12.17 3.69 4.33
N TYR A 310 -11.16 4.14 3.58
CA TYR A 310 -10.25 3.23 2.91
C TYR A 310 -8.90 3.90 2.64
N THR A 311 -7.82 3.11 2.69
CA THR A 311 -6.50 3.55 2.24
C THR A 311 -5.80 2.46 1.44
N ASP A 312 -5.08 2.85 0.39
CA ASP A 312 -4.11 2.00 -0.31
C ASP A 312 -2.85 2.79 -0.65
N THR A 313 -1.82 2.65 0.17
CA THR A 313 -0.48 3.22 0.04
C THR A 313 -0.45 4.75 0.08
N ASP A 314 -0.88 5.39 -1.00
CA ASP A 314 -0.91 6.83 -1.25
C ASP A 314 -2.33 7.40 -1.31
N SER A 315 -3.34 6.54 -1.51
CA SER A 315 -4.74 6.93 -1.54
C SER A 315 -5.40 6.93 -0.15
N LEU A 316 -6.27 7.90 0.09
CA LEU A 316 -7.15 8.04 1.26
C LEU A 316 -8.57 8.38 0.79
N ILE A 317 -9.56 7.62 1.24
CA ILE A 317 -10.98 7.86 0.94
C ILE A 317 -11.67 8.18 2.25
N TYR A 318 -12.32 9.33 2.31
CA TYR A 318 -12.99 9.85 3.50
C TYR A 318 -14.49 9.97 3.30
N TYR A 319 -15.24 9.71 4.37
CA TYR A 319 -16.61 10.17 4.53
C TYR A 319 -16.60 11.40 5.44
N ILE A 320 -17.13 12.52 4.96
CA ILE A 320 -17.08 13.81 5.65
C ILE A 320 -18.51 14.33 5.78
N LYS A 321 -18.94 14.71 6.98
CA LYS A 321 -20.20 15.41 7.22
C LYS A 321 -19.99 16.89 6.92
N THR A 322 -20.28 17.28 5.69
CA THR A 322 -20.16 18.64 5.18
C THR A 322 -21.11 18.84 4.00
N SER A 323 -21.46 20.10 3.72
CA SER A 323 -22.27 20.51 2.58
C SER A 323 -21.47 20.46 1.27
N ASP A 324 -20.23 20.95 1.28
CA ASP A 324 -19.34 21.02 0.12
C ASP A 324 -17.86 20.99 0.53
N PHE A 325 -17.19 19.90 0.17
CA PHE A 325 -15.77 19.70 0.44
C PHE A 325 -14.87 20.80 -0.16
N TYR A 326 -15.20 21.31 -1.35
CA TYR A 326 -14.39 22.36 -1.98
C TYR A 326 -14.62 23.72 -1.33
N ALA A 327 -15.82 23.99 -0.82
CA ALA A 327 -16.06 25.18 -0.01
C ALA A 327 -15.21 25.13 1.28
N ASP A 328 -15.12 23.97 1.92
CA ASP A 328 -14.25 23.76 3.10
C ASP A 328 -12.77 24.00 2.77
N LEU A 329 -12.30 23.55 1.60
CA LEU A 329 -10.95 23.83 1.13
C LEU A 329 -10.69 25.34 0.98
N LEU A 330 -11.62 26.10 0.40
CA LEU A 330 -11.46 27.56 0.26
C LEU A 330 -11.41 28.27 1.62
N ASN A 331 -12.23 27.81 2.56
CA ASN A 331 -12.31 28.36 3.91
C ASN A 331 -11.13 27.94 4.81
N ASN A 332 -10.31 26.97 4.35
CA ASN A 332 -9.15 26.48 5.06
C ASN A 332 -7.88 26.57 4.19
N PRO A 333 -7.21 27.74 4.17
CA PRO A 333 -6.00 27.96 3.37
C PRO A 333 -4.88 26.97 3.66
N ASP A 334 -4.72 26.53 4.92
CA ASP A 334 -3.70 25.56 5.32
C ASP A 334 -3.95 24.20 4.66
N LEU A 335 -5.21 23.74 4.62
CA LEU A 335 -5.57 22.50 3.95
C LEU A 335 -5.44 22.63 2.43
N LEU A 336 -5.92 23.73 1.83
CA LEU A 336 -5.82 23.97 0.38
C LEU A 336 -4.38 24.03 -0.13
N GLN A 337 -3.44 24.55 0.66
CA GLN A 337 -2.01 24.56 0.33
C GLN A 337 -1.42 23.14 0.22
N ARG A 338 -2.02 22.16 0.90
CA ARG A 338 -1.62 20.75 0.80
C ARG A 338 -2.23 20.02 -0.39
N MET A 339 -3.18 20.63 -1.09
CA MET A 339 -3.89 20.02 -2.22
C MET A 339 -3.25 20.40 -3.57
N ASP A 340 -3.16 19.44 -4.50
CA ASP A 340 -2.98 19.69 -5.92
C ASP A 340 -4.36 19.68 -6.59
N THR A 341 -4.89 20.88 -6.85
CA THR A 341 -6.20 21.10 -7.47
C THR A 341 -6.08 21.45 -8.96
N SER A 342 -4.94 21.16 -9.58
CA SER A 342 -4.67 21.49 -10.98
C SER A 342 -5.42 20.62 -11.99
N ASN A 343 -6.04 19.53 -11.53
CA ASN A 343 -6.91 18.67 -12.33
C ASN A 343 -8.39 19.10 -12.31
N LEU A 344 -8.74 20.11 -11.52
CA LEU A 344 -10.08 20.69 -11.55
C LEU A 344 -10.28 21.57 -12.80
N PRO A 345 -11.53 21.83 -13.21
CA PRO A 345 -11.83 22.80 -14.26
C PRO A 345 -11.24 24.19 -13.96
N ILE A 346 -10.77 24.91 -14.98
CA ILE A 346 -10.11 26.23 -14.83
C ILE A 346 -11.02 27.27 -14.15
N ASN A 347 -12.33 27.15 -14.35
CA ASN A 347 -13.34 28.01 -13.73
C ASN A 347 -13.71 27.60 -12.30
N HIS A 348 -13.17 26.49 -11.78
CA HIS A 348 -13.45 26.03 -10.43
C HIS A 348 -12.74 26.93 -9.40
N PRO A 349 -13.41 27.38 -8.31
CA PRO A 349 -12.81 28.30 -7.33
C PRO A 349 -11.51 27.80 -6.69
N CYS A 350 -11.40 26.48 -6.45
CA CYS A 350 -10.19 25.86 -5.90
C CYS A 350 -9.06 25.66 -6.93
N TYR A 351 -9.27 25.91 -8.22
CA TYR A 351 -8.29 25.59 -9.26
C TYR A 351 -6.96 26.32 -9.02
N CYS A 352 -5.87 25.57 -8.99
CA CYS A 352 -4.53 26.12 -8.83
C CYS A 352 -3.51 25.31 -9.63
N VAL A 353 -2.87 25.97 -10.62
CA VAL A 353 -1.87 25.33 -11.50
C VAL A 353 -0.48 25.23 -10.87
N ASP A 354 -0.18 26.08 -9.87
CA ASP A 354 1.16 26.19 -9.29
C ASP A 354 1.63 24.90 -8.61
N ARG A 355 0.68 24.14 -8.04
CA ARG A 355 0.91 22.87 -7.34
C ARG A 355 0.80 21.63 -8.23
N LYS A 356 0.64 21.82 -9.55
CA LYS A 356 0.48 20.72 -10.51
C LYS A 356 1.62 19.71 -10.41
N LYS A 357 1.28 18.48 -10.01
CA LYS A 357 2.16 17.33 -9.84
C LYS A 357 3.34 17.58 -8.89
N LEU A 358 3.17 18.50 -7.93
CA LEU A 358 4.14 18.76 -6.88
C LEU A 358 4.22 17.55 -5.93
N PRO A 359 5.39 16.94 -5.67
CA PRO A 359 5.47 15.79 -4.78
C PRO A 359 4.99 16.10 -3.37
N GLY A 360 4.15 15.22 -2.82
CA GLY A 360 3.63 15.28 -1.45
C GLY A 360 2.40 16.14 -1.22
N THR A 361 1.86 16.77 -2.27
CA THR A 361 0.49 17.30 -2.25
C THR A 361 -0.53 16.18 -2.49
N PHE A 362 -1.80 16.45 -2.19
CA PHE A 362 -2.89 15.51 -2.38
C PHE A 362 -3.79 15.96 -3.53
N THR A 363 -3.95 15.10 -4.53
CA THR A 363 -4.85 15.34 -5.67
C THR A 363 -6.20 14.71 -5.39
N ASP A 364 -7.28 15.35 -5.83
CA ASP A 364 -8.60 14.73 -5.87
C ASP A 364 -8.72 13.80 -7.09
N GLU A 365 -8.84 12.49 -6.88
CA GLU A 365 -8.91 11.49 -7.96
C GLU A 365 -10.25 11.52 -8.73
N THR A 366 -11.23 12.30 -8.28
CA THR A 366 -12.53 12.41 -8.93
C THR A 366 -12.64 13.58 -9.90
N GLU A 367 -11.60 14.40 -10.02
CA GLU A 367 -11.55 15.57 -10.91
C GLU A 367 -12.75 16.54 -10.69
N GLY A 368 -13.17 16.75 -9.44
CA GLY A 368 -14.31 17.64 -9.14
C GLY A 368 -15.67 16.94 -9.05
N GLN A 369 -15.75 15.67 -9.43
CA GLN A 369 -17.02 14.94 -9.48
C GLN A 369 -17.36 14.32 -8.12
N ALA A 370 -18.63 14.41 -7.71
CA ALA A 370 -19.07 13.83 -6.45
C ALA A 370 -19.20 12.30 -6.56
N ILE A 371 -18.64 11.60 -5.56
CA ILE A 371 -18.91 10.16 -5.37
C ILE A 371 -20.26 10.02 -4.69
N THR A 372 -21.17 9.27 -5.31
CA THR A 372 -22.52 9.06 -4.77
C THR A 372 -22.55 7.95 -3.72
N GLU A 373 -21.82 6.87 -3.97
CA GLU A 373 -21.78 5.68 -3.11
C GLU A 373 -20.41 5.00 -3.19
N PHE A 374 -19.92 4.53 -2.05
CA PHE A 374 -18.66 3.81 -1.92
C PHE A 374 -18.84 2.53 -1.10
N VAL A 375 -18.24 1.43 -1.57
CA VAL A 375 -18.27 0.11 -0.92
C VAL A 375 -16.86 -0.50 -0.94
N ALA A 376 -16.30 -0.81 0.23
CA ALA A 376 -15.04 -1.54 0.38
C ALA A 376 -15.27 -2.91 1.05
N LEU A 377 -14.97 -3.98 0.31
CA LEU A 377 -15.07 -5.33 0.84
C LEU A 377 -13.85 -5.70 1.69
N ARG A 378 -12.65 -5.32 1.26
CA ARG A 378 -11.38 -5.60 1.95
C ARG A 378 -10.25 -4.87 1.24
N ALA A 379 -9.03 -5.00 1.75
CA ALA A 379 -7.84 -4.52 1.07
C ALA A 379 -7.78 -4.94 -0.42
N LYS A 380 -7.71 -3.93 -1.30
CA LYS A 380 -7.64 -3.99 -2.77
C LYS A 380 -8.90 -4.57 -3.44
N SER A 381 -10.05 -4.47 -2.77
CA SER A 381 -11.37 -4.88 -3.27
C SER A 381 -12.43 -3.86 -2.87
N TYR A 382 -12.72 -2.90 -3.74
CA TYR A 382 -13.71 -1.84 -3.50
C TYR A 382 -14.36 -1.36 -4.80
N ALA A 383 -15.51 -0.71 -4.68
CA ALA A 383 -16.26 -0.13 -5.78
C ALA A 383 -16.87 1.21 -5.36
N TYR A 384 -17.00 2.13 -6.31
CA TYR A 384 -17.64 3.43 -6.09
C TYR A 384 -18.31 3.93 -7.36
N ASN A 385 -19.30 4.80 -7.19
CA ASN A 385 -20.05 5.41 -8.29
C ASN A 385 -19.70 6.90 -8.38
N LEU A 386 -19.23 7.30 -9.56
CA LEU A 386 -18.88 8.67 -9.88
C LEU A 386 -19.86 9.21 -10.93
N SER A 387 -20.83 10.02 -10.50
CA SER A 387 -21.84 10.64 -11.39
C SER A 387 -22.54 9.64 -12.34
N GLY A 388 -22.86 8.44 -11.87
CA GLY A 388 -23.48 7.36 -12.66
C GLY A 388 -22.50 6.38 -13.29
N VAL A 389 -21.19 6.62 -13.21
CA VAL A 389 -20.15 5.73 -13.73
C VAL A 389 -19.55 4.89 -12.61
N GLU A 390 -19.78 3.58 -12.65
CA GLU A 390 -19.19 2.66 -11.69
C GLU A 390 -17.68 2.44 -11.93
N LYS A 391 -16.91 2.51 -10.85
CA LYS A 391 -15.47 2.23 -10.82
C LYS A 391 -15.23 1.09 -9.84
N ILE A 392 -14.69 -0.02 -10.33
CA ILE A 392 -14.48 -1.23 -9.54
C ILE A 392 -12.99 -1.60 -9.52
N LYS A 393 -12.47 -1.89 -8.33
CA LYS A 393 -11.11 -2.37 -8.10
C LYS A 393 -11.19 -3.72 -7.40
N ALA A 394 -10.73 -4.78 -8.06
CA ALA A 394 -10.72 -6.13 -7.49
C ALA A 394 -9.39 -6.84 -7.82
N LYS A 395 -8.43 -6.80 -6.89
CA LYS A 395 -7.12 -7.42 -7.10
C LYS A 395 -7.23 -8.94 -7.21
N GLY A 396 -6.60 -9.50 -8.25
CA GLY A 396 -6.60 -10.94 -8.53
C GLY A 396 -7.77 -11.39 -9.42
N VAL A 397 -8.73 -10.50 -9.69
CA VAL A 397 -9.78 -10.70 -10.69
C VAL A 397 -9.32 -10.11 -12.03
N LYS A 398 -9.67 -10.76 -13.14
CA LYS A 398 -9.29 -10.26 -14.46
C LYS A 398 -10.10 -9.02 -14.84
N GLY A 399 -9.47 -8.07 -15.50
CA GLY A 399 -10.10 -6.82 -15.92
C GLY A 399 -11.39 -6.99 -16.72
N HIS A 400 -11.49 -7.99 -17.62
CA HIS A 400 -12.74 -8.23 -18.35
C HIS A 400 -13.89 -8.67 -17.44
N VAL A 401 -13.60 -9.46 -16.38
CA VAL A 401 -14.61 -9.89 -15.41
C VAL A 401 -15.08 -8.70 -14.59
N VAL A 402 -14.13 -7.87 -14.15
CA VAL A 402 -14.44 -6.63 -13.42
C VAL A 402 -15.32 -5.71 -14.26
N LYS A 403 -15.01 -5.54 -15.55
CA LYS A 403 -15.72 -4.61 -16.43
C LYS A 403 -17.13 -5.10 -16.81
N ASN A 404 -17.31 -6.39 -17.03
CA ASN A 404 -18.52 -6.92 -17.68
C ASN A 404 -19.42 -7.74 -16.75
N HIS A 405 -18.92 -8.16 -15.59
CA HIS A 405 -19.60 -9.13 -14.72
C HIS A 405 -19.57 -8.73 -13.24
N MET A 406 -19.16 -7.51 -12.90
CA MET A 406 -19.22 -7.01 -11.54
C MET A 406 -19.87 -5.62 -11.57
N SER A 407 -20.68 -5.34 -10.57
CA SER A 407 -21.29 -4.02 -10.35
C SER A 407 -21.03 -3.51 -8.94
N LEU A 408 -21.31 -2.23 -8.69
CA LEU A 408 -21.38 -1.67 -7.34
C LEU A 408 -22.44 -2.41 -6.50
N ALA A 409 -23.59 -2.71 -7.10
CA ALA A 409 -24.67 -3.45 -6.45
C ALA A 409 -24.20 -4.86 -6.00
N ASP A 410 -23.40 -5.56 -6.81
CA ASP A 410 -22.79 -6.85 -6.42
C ASP A 410 -21.89 -6.70 -5.18
N HIS A 411 -21.15 -5.60 -5.05
CA HIS A 411 -20.30 -5.33 -3.88
C HIS A 411 -21.14 -5.01 -2.65
N LYS A 412 -22.17 -4.17 -2.80
CA LYS A 412 -23.09 -3.83 -1.71
C LYS A 412 -23.83 -5.08 -1.21
N GLN A 413 -24.34 -5.90 -2.13
CA GLN A 413 -24.97 -7.17 -1.81
C GLN A 413 -23.98 -8.12 -1.13
N CYS A 414 -22.72 -8.20 -1.60
CA CYS A 414 -21.67 -8.99 -0.92
C CYS A 414 -21.44 -8.54 0.52
N LEU A 415 -21.35 -7.23 0.74
CA LEU A 415 -21.05 -6.63 2.03
C LEU A 415 -22.16 -6.92 3.05
N LEU A 416 -23.41 -6.71 2.63
CA LEU A 416 -24.61 -6.79 3.46
C LEU A 416 -25.28 -8.18 3.44
N TRP A 417 -24.68 -9.16 2.78
CA TRP A 417 -25.21 -10.53 2.70
C TRP A 417 -25.38 -11.13 4.10
N ASP A 418 -26.57 -11.57 4.48
CA ASP A 418 -26.83 -12.18 5.79
C ASP A 418 -26.50 -13.69 5.83
N GLY A 419 -26.34 -14.32 4.67
CA GLY A 419 -25.99 -15.73 4.57
C GLY A 419 -24.52 -16.06 4.90
N THR A 420 -24.21 -17.35 4.85
CA THR A 420 -22.92 -17.89 5.28
C THR A 420 -21.76 -17.33 4.45
N THR A 421 -20.73 -16.81 5.12
CA THR A 421 -19.49 -16.37 4.47
C THR A 421 -18.69 -17.57 3.99
N VAL A 422 -18.11 -17.44 2.80
CA VAL A 422 -17.22 -18.45 2.25
C VAL A 422 -15.79 -18.16 2.73
N ASP A 423 -15.28 -18.99 3.65
CA ASP A 423 -13.87 -18.97 4.00
C ASP A 423 -13.01 -19.53 2.85
N SER A 424 -11.68 -19.38 2.93
CA SER A 424 -10.79 -19.78 1.83
C SER A 424 -10.75 -21.29 1.58
N ASP A 425 -10.93 -22.11 2.61
CA ASP A 425 -10.76 -23.57 2.55
C ASP A 425 -12.05 -24.22 2.01
N THR A 426 -13.22 -23.76 2.44
CA THR A 426 -14.53 -24.10 1.86
C THR A 426 -14.71 -23.52 0.46
N GLY A 427 -14.10 -22.37 0.18
CA GLY A 427 -14.24 -21.64 -1.07
C GLY A 427 -13.74 -22.38 -2.30
N ARG A 428 -12.75 -23.27 -2.15
CA ARG A 428 -12.27 -24.11 -3.27
C ARG A 428 -13.27 -25.21 -3.61
N GLY A 429 -13.85 -25.86 -2.60
CA GLY A 429 -14.88 -26.88 -2.81
C GLY A 429 -16.13 -26.30 -3.45
N ILE A 430 -16.55 -25.11 -3.01
CA ILE A 430 -17.69 -24.39 -3.59
C ILE A 430 -17.36 -23.95 -5.03
N ALA A 431 -16.16 -23.46 -5.32
CA ALA A 431 -15.76 -23.10 -6.68
C ALA A 431 -15.87 -24.29 -7.66
N ILE A 432 -15.50 -25.49 -7.22
CA ILE A 432 -15.60 -26.72 -8.04
C ILE A 432 -17.07 -27.06 -8.29
N LYS A 433 -17.91 -27.05 -7.24
CA LYS A 433 -19.36 -27.28 -7.38
C LYS A 433 -19.99 -26.27 -8.33
N GLN A 434 -19.63 -25.00 -8.21
CA GLN A 434 -20.11 -23.93 -9.08
C GLN A 434 -19.61 -24.05 -10.52
N PHE A 435 -18.43 -24.61 -10.72
CA PHE A 435 -17.91 -24.90 -12.06
C PHE A 435 -18.68 -26.04 -12.74
N GLU A 436 -18.99 -27.12 -12.02
CA GLU A 436 -19.81 -28.21 -12.56
C GLU A 436 -21.25 -27.76 -12.81
N LEU A 437 -21.80 -26.89 -11.97
CA LEU A 437 -23.09 -26.25 -12.21
C LEU A 437 -23.05 -25.36 -13.47
N PHE A 438 -22.00 -24.56 -13.64
CA PHE A 438 -21.83 -23.72 -14.82
C PHE A 438 -21.72 -24.55 -16.10
N LYS A 439 -21.00 -25.69 -16.08
CA LYS A 439 -20.94 -26.60 -17.24
C LYS A 439 -22.30 -27.16 -17.63
N SER A 440 -23.14 -27.47 -16.64
CA SER A 440 -24.46 -28.10 -16.89
C SER A 440 -25.56 -27.09 -17.23
N THR A 441 -25.52 -25.89 -16.65
CA THR A 441 -26.62 -24.91 -16.73
C THR A 441 -26.25 -23.60 -17.42
N GLY A 442 -24.97 -23.34 -17.68
CA GLY A 442 -24.46 -22.03 -18.10
C GLY A 442 -24.43 -20.98 -16.98
N HIS A 443 -24.84 -21.31 -15.76
CA HIS A 443 -24.98 -20.38 -14.64
C HIS A 443 -24.14 -20.82 -13.43
N THR A 444 -23.65 -19.86 -12.66
CA THR A 444 -22.90 -20.10 -11.41
C THR A 444 -23.80 -20.03 -10.16
N SER A 445 -25.12 -20.18 -10.34
CA SER A 445 -26.08 -20.30 -9.23
C SER A 445 -27.31 -21.05 -9.69
N SER A 446 -27.83 -21.96 -8.85
CA SER A 446 -29.05 -22.73 -9.11
C SER A 446 -30.29 -22.13 -8.45
N THR A 447 -30.13 -21.11 -7.60
CA THR A 447 -31.20 -20.38 -6.91
C THR A 447 -30.93 -18.87 -7.01
N LYS A 448 -31.93 -18.01 -6.73
CA LYS A 448 -31.76 -16.54 -6.66
C LYS A 448 -30.81 -16.06 -5.52
N GLN A 449 -29.93 -16.91 -5.01
CA GLN A 449 -28.94 -16.58 -3.98
C GLN A 449 -27.77 -15.79 -4.57
N TYR A 450 -27.18 -14.92 -3.73
CA TYR A 450 -25.95 -14.19 -4.06
C TYR A 450 -24.80 -15.18 -4.33
N THR A 451 -24.19 -15.08 -5.51
CA THR A 451 -23.00 -15.87 -5.87
C THR A 451 -21.77 -14.95 -5.89
N PRO A 452 -20.76 -15.16 -5.02
CA PRO A 452 -19.52 -14.37 -5.05
C PRO A 452 -18.54 -14.81 -6.15
N TYR A 453 -18.87 -15.87 -6.90
CA TYR A 453 -18.04 -16.46 -7.94
C TYR A 453 -18.34 -15.89 -9.33
N ARG A 454 -17.31 -15.80 -10.18
CA ARG A 454 -17.44 -15.41 -11.58
C ARG A 454 -16.66 -16.35 -12.48
N VAL A 455 -17.19 -16.55 -13.69
CA VAL A 455 -16.50 -17.29 -14.74
C VAL A 455 -15.41 -16.40 -15.32
N ASN A 456 -14.22 -16.97 -15.40
CA ASN A 456 -13.03 -16.31 -15.91
C ASN A 456 -12.52 -17.12 -17.09
N ILE A 457 -12.59 -16.51 -18.28
CA ILE A 457 -12.09 -17.11 -19.50
C ILE A 457 -10.64 -16.64 -19.72
N SER A 458 -9.76 -17.59 -19.99
CA SER A 458 -8.34 -17.33 -20.22
C SER A 458 -7.85 -18.06 -21.45
N LEU A 459 -7.22 -17.33 -22.37
CA LEU A 459 -6.39 -17.96 -23.38
C LEU A 459 -5.13 -18.47 -22.69
N ARG A 460 -4.86 -19.76 -22.88
CA ARG A 460 -3.70 -20.45 -22.35
C ARG A 460 -3.05 -21.23 -23.46
N TYR A 461 -1.75 -21.39 -23.32
CA TYR A 461 -0.92 -22.10 -24.27
C TYR A 461 -0.44 -23.39 -23.62
N PHE A 462 -0.67 -24.53 -24.26
CA PHE A 462 -0.16 -25.83 -23.84
C PHE A 462 0.41 -26.55 -25.05
N LYS A 463 1.69 -26.94 -24.99
CA LYS A 463 2.36 -27.72 -26.05
C LYS A 463 2.10 -27.14 -27.46
N HIS A 464 2.40 -25.86 -27.67
CA HIS A 464 2.20 -25.21 -28.98
C HIS A 464 0.74 -25.03 -29.43
N GLN A 465 -0.24 -25.32 -28.57
CA GLN A 465 -1.66 -25.10 -28.84
C GLN A 465 -2.27 -24.05 -27.94
N MET A 466 -2.91 -23.05 -28.55
CA MET A 466 -3.73 -22.07 -27.86
C MET A 466 -5.11 -22.67 -27.55
N LYS A 467 -5.52 -22.61 -26.29
CA LYS A 467 -6.84 -23.08 -25.82
C LYS A 467 -7.48 -22.03 -24.92
N SER A 468 -8.78 -21.85 -25.05
CA SER A 468 -9.58 -21.11 -24.08
C SER A 468 -9.89 -22.01 -22.88
N ILE A 469 -9.47 -21.60 -21.70
CA ILE A 469 -9.82 -22.26 -20.43
C ILE A 469 -10.77 -21.35 -19.65
N SER A 470 -11.94 -21.89 -19.36
CA SER A 470 -12.91 -21.31 -18.41
C SER A 470 -12.62 -21.84 -17.01
N THR A 471 -12.51 -20.93 -16.04
CA THR A 471 -12.35 -21.25 -14.61
C THR A 471 -13.36 -20.45 -13.80
N VAL A 472 -13.93 -21.03 -12.76
CA VAL A 472 -14.76 -20.29 -11.80
C VAL A 472 -13.86 -19.82 -10.65
N LYS A 473 -13.89 -18.52 -10.36
CA LYS A 473 -13.08 -17.92 -9.29
C LYS A 473 -13.95 -17.08 -8.37
N LEU A 474 -13.58 -17.07 -7.09
CA LEU A 474 -14.15 -16.13 -6.11
C LEU A 474 -13.76 -14.70 -6.53
N ALA A 475 -14.74 -13.89 -6.90
CA ALA A 475 -14.54 -12.53 -7.41
C ALA A 475 -14.79 -11.47 -6.32
N SER A 476 -15.74 -11.72 -5.42
CA SER A 476 -16.08 -10.82 -4.32
C SER A 476 -16.03 -11.59 -2.99
N ASN A 477 -15.41 -11.00 -1.98
CA ASN A 477 -15.37 -11.57 -0.63
C ASN A 477 -15.30 -10.45 0.40
N ARG A 478 -16.27 -10.43 1.31
CA ARG A 478 -16.34 -9.48 2.43
C ARG A 478 -15.49 -9.86 3.64
N SER A 479 -14.81 -11.00 3.62
CA SER A 479 -13.90 -11.38 4.71
C SER A 479 -12.68 -10.46 4.67
N ASP A 480 -12.56 -9.57 5.66
CA ASP A 480 -11.37 -8.78 5.89
C ASP A 480 -10.58 -9.43 7.02
N ASP A 481 -9.34 -9.80 6.74
CA ASP A 481 -8.43 -10.39 7.70
C ASP A 481 -7.42 -9.37 8.25
N LYS A 482 -7.50 -8.10 7.87
CA LYS A 482 -6.62 -7.06 8.43
C LYS A 482 -7.25 -6.33 9.61
N ARG A 483 -8.57 -6.36 9.73
CA ARG A 483 -9.35 -5.65 10.75
C ARG A 483 -10.50 -6.52 11.22
N ILE A 484 -10.99 -6.29 12.44
CA ILE A 484 -12.17 -6.97 12.96
C ILE A 484 -13.41 -6.26 12.44
N VAL A 485 -14.23 -6.97 11.67
CA VAL A 485 -15.49 -6.45 11.15
C VAL A 485 -16.57 -6.54 12.23
N LEU A 486 -17.24 -5.43 12.52
CA LEU A 486 -18.34 -5.37 13.48
C LEU A 486 -19.63 -5.98 12.92
N GLU A 487 -20.61 -6.23 13.78
CA GLU A 487 -21.88 -6.89 13.42
C GLU A 487 -22.61 -6.18 12.27
N ASN A 488 -22.56 -4.84 12.25
CA ASN A 488 -23.18 -4.03 11.20
C ASN A 488 -22.49 -4.15 9.82
N GLN A 489 -21.41 -4.93 9.70
CA GLN A 489 -20.58 -5.17 8.51
C GLN A 489 -19.87 -3.94 7.93
N ILE A 490 -20.23 -2.74 8.36
CA ILE A 490 -19.76 -1.46 7.83
C ILE A 490 -18.54 -0.98 8.62
N ASN A 491 -18.63 -1.00 9.94
CA ASN A 491 -17.59 -0.50 10.82
C ASN A 491 -16.59 -1.60 11.16
N THR A 492 -15.34 -1.20 11.41
CA THR A 492 -14.28 -2.14 11.77
C THR A 492 -13.40 -1.60 12.89
N LEU A 493 -12.89 -2.52 13.72
CA LEU A 493 -11.89 -2.23 14.73
C LEU A 493 -10.52 -2.75 14.29
N ALA A 494 -9.47 -1.99 14.58
CA ALA A 494 -8.11 -2.46 14.44
C ALA A 494 -7.84 -3.61 15.43
N LEU A 495 -6.94 -4.52 15.07
CA LEU A 495 -6.51 -5.59 15.99
C LEU A 495 -5.88 -4.96 17.25
N GLY A 496 -6.25 -5.48 18.43
CA GLY A 496 -5.78 -4.95 19.72
C GLY A 496 -6.59 -3.76 20.26
N HIS A 497 -7.70 -3.39 19.64
CA HIS A 497 -8.62 -2.39 20.20
C HIS A 497 -9.20 -2.87 21.54
N TYR A 498 -9.38 -1.98 22.53
CA TYR A 498 -9.78 -2.38 23.89
C TYR A 498 -11.20 -2.97 23.93
N ASN A 499 -12.10 -2.49 23.06
CA ASN A 499 -13.44 -3.06 22.84
C ASN A 499 -13.46 -4.54 22.37
N LEU A 500 -12.31 -5.14 22.07
CA LEU A 500 -12.19 -6.55 21.70
C LEU A 500 -11.72 -7.45 22.86
N GLU A 501 -11.32 -6.85 23.99
CA GLU A 501 -10.77 -7.55 25.17
C GLU A 501 -11.84 -7.98 26.17
#